data_AF-A0A378AGC6-F1
#
_entry.id   AF-A0A378AGC6-F1
#
_cell.length_a   1.000
_cell.length_b   1.000
_cell.length_c   1.000
_cell.angle_alpha   90.00
_cell.angle_beta   90.00
_cell.angle_gamma   90.00
#
_symmetry.space_group_name_H-M   'P 1'
#
loop_
_entity.id
_entity.type
_entity.pdbx_description
1 polymer ?
#
loop_
_entity_poly.entity_id
_entity_poly.type
_entity_poly.pdbx_seq_one_letter_code
_entity_poly.pdbx_strand_id
1 'polypeptide(L)'
;MLEQWQEQNPKLANPHLAALLKWAVMLHEVGLNINHSGMHRHSAYILQNSDLPGFNQEQQMLMATLVRYHRQSDQARRSAALYAIQEKAVSAANSATAPGRTAE
;
A
#
# COMPACT_ATOMS: atom_id res chain seq x y z
N MET A 1 21.87 4.58 7.16
CA MET A 1 20.60 5.19 6.70
C MET A 1 19.43 4.86 7.62
N LEU A 2 19.15 3.57 7.92
CA LEU A 2 18.09 3.21 8.87
C LEU A 2 18.40 3.61 10.32
N GLU A 3 19.64 3.40 10.77
CA GLU A 3 20.11 3.77 12.11
C GLU A 3 20.00 5.29 12.35
N GLN A 4 20.46 6.10 11.41
CA GLN A 4 20.35 7.55 11.47
C GLN A 4 18.89 8.05 11.56
N TRP A 5 17.96 7.38 10.87
CA TRP A 5 16.54 7.73 10.96
C TRP A 5 15.94 7.34 12.32
N GLN A 6 16.38 6.22 12.91
CA GLN A 6 15.94 5.78 14.24
C GLN A 6 16.41 6.76 15.33
N GLU A 7 17.63 7.28 15.22
CA GLU A 7 18.14 8.33 16.11
C GLU A 7 17.29 9.60 16.04
N GLN A 8 16.81 9.95 14.84
CA GLN A 8 15.92 11.11 14.64
C GLN A 8 14.47 10.85 15.09
N ASN A 9 14.03 9.58 15.13
CA ASN A 9 12.64 9.21 15.41
C ASN A 9 12.56 8.10 16.49
N PRO A 10 13.07 8.32 17.71
CA PRO A 10 13.18 7.28 18.72
C PRO A 10 11.82 6.74 19.18
N LYS A 11 10.76 7.55 19.09
CA LYS A 11 9.38 7.14 19.43
C LYS A 11 8.75 6.20 18.39
N LEU A 12 9.23 6.25 17.14
CA LEU A 12 8.71 5.45 16.02
C LEU A 12 9.60 4.24 15.73
N ALA A 13 10.80 4.20 16.30
CA ALA A 13 11.76 3.12 16.16
C ALA A 13 11.29 1.86 16.92
N ASN A 14 10.44 1.06 16.29
CA ASN A 14 10.06 -0.25 16.81
C ASN A 14 10.94 -1.35 16.18
N PRO A 15 11.74 -2.09 16.98
CA PRO A 15 12.64 -3.12 16.46
C PRO A 15 11.89 -4.28 15.78
N HIS A 16 10.66 -4.59 16.21
CA HIS A 16 9.85 -5.65 15.61
C HIS A 16 9.38 -5.25 14.20
N LEU A 17 8.97 -3.99 14.02
CA LEU A 17 8.58 -3.47 12.71
C LEU A 17 9.79 -3.39 11.77
N ALA A 18 10.96 -2.99 12.29
CA ALA A 18 12.19 -2.99 11.52
C ALA A 18 12.58 -4.40 11.04
N ALA A 19 12.43 -5.41 11.90
CA ALA A 19 12.65 -6.80 11.53
C ALA A 19 11.67 -7.24 10.43
N LEU A 20 10.37 -6.94 10.56
CA LEU A 20 9.37 -7.26 9.53
C LEU A 20 9.66 -6.59 8.19
N LEU A 21 10.09 -5.34 8.21
CA LEU A 21 10.51 -4.63 7.00
C LEU A 21 11.72 -5.31 6.35
N LYS A 22 12.71 -5.73 7.15
CA LYS A 22 13.87 -6.49 6.64
C LYS A 22 13.44 -7.80 5.99
N TRP A 23 12.54 -8.56 6.61
CA TRP A 23 11.97 -9.77 6.02
C TRP A 23 11.22 -9.49 4.72
N ALA A 24 10.38 -8.46 4.68
CA ALA A 24 9.65 -8.06 3.48
C ALA A 24 10.60 -7.74 2.31
N VAL A 25 11.70 -7.01 2.57
CA VAL A 25 12.72 -6.72 1.55
C VAL A 25 13.44 -7.99 1.10
N MET A 26 13.72 -8.95 1.98
CA MET A 26 14.36 -10.21 1.56
C MET A 26 13.43 -11.10 0.73
N LEU A 27 12.11 -11.00 0.94
CA LEU A 27 11.11 -11.91 0.35
C LEU A 27 10.32 -11.30 -0.82
N HIS A 28 10.61 -10.06 -1.22
CA HIS A 28 9.79 -9.35 -2.21
C HIS A 28 9.74 -10.01 -3.59
N GLU A 29 10.72 -10.84 -3.94
CA GLU A 29 10.82 -11.52 -5.24
C GLU A 29 10.42 -13.01 -5.21
N VAL A 30 9.89 -13.53 -4.10
CA VAL A 30 9.53 -14.97 -4.01
C VAL A 30 8.50 -15.40 -5.08
N GLY A 31 7.67 -14.48 -5.57
CA GLY A 31 6.73 -14.69 -6.66
C GLY A 31 7.32 -14.69 -8.07
N LEU A 32 8.62 -14.44 -8.23
CA LEU A 32 9.30 -14.40 -9.54
C LEU A 32 9.19 -15.75 -10.28
N ASN A 33 9.22 -16.85 -9.52
CA ASN A 33 9.08 -18.21 -10.06
C ASN A 33 7.70 -18.50 -10.67
N ILE A 34 6.69 -17.67 -10.40
CA ILE A 34 5.36 -17.77 -11.02
C ILE A 34 5.32 -16.94 -12.30
N ASN A 35 5.60 -15.63 -12.18
CA ASN A 35 5.66 -14.72 -13.32
C ASN A 35 6.37 -13.41 -12.91
N HIS A 36 7.18 -12.86 -13.81
CA HIS A 36 7.75 -11.52 -13.67
C HIS A 36 6.65 -10.43 -13.69
N SER A 37 5.64 -10.57 -14.56
CA SER A 37 4.48 -9.68 -14.58
C SER A 37 3.59 -9.92 -13.37
N GLY A 38 3.42 -8.90 -12.52
CA GLY A 38 2.64 -9.03 -11.29
C GLY A 38 3.37 -9.75 -10.16
N MET A 39 4.70 -9.90 -10.22
CA MET A 39 5.52 -10.54 -9.20
C MET A 39 5.16 -10.13 -7.77
N HIS A 40 4.99 -8.84 -7.49
CA HIS A 40 4.61 -8.31 -6.17
C HIS A 40 3.27 -8.87 -5.66
N ARG A 41 2.29 -9.11 -6.54
CA ARG A 41 1.01 -9.77 -6.18
C ARG A 41 1.23 -11.24 -5.86
N HIS A 42 2.06 -11.92 -6.64
CA HIS A 42 2.39 -13.32 -6.40
C HIS A 42 3.18 -13.51 -5.11
N SER A 43 4.19 -12.67 -4.85
CA SER A 43 4.95 -12.67 -3.61
C SER A 43 4.05 -12.41 -2.40
N ALA A 44 3.16 -11.42 -2.48
CA ALA A 44 2.20 -11.14 -1.41
C ALA A 44 1.22 -12.30 -1.18
N TYR A 45 0.75 -12.94 -2.26
CA TYR A 45 -0.13 -14.10 -2.17
C TYR A 45 0.57 -15.28 -1.50
N ILE A 46 1.80 -15.59 -1.89
CA ILE A 46 2.61 -16.65 -1.24
C ILE A 46 2.75 -16.33 0.25
N LEU A 47 3.19 -15.12 0.61
CA LEU A 47 3.38 -14.75 2.00
C LEU A 47 2.09 -14.81 2.81
N GLN A 48 0.94 -14.49 2.23
CA GLN A 48 -0.35 -14.52 2.92
C GLN A 48 -0.90 -15.94 3.12
N ASN A 49 -0.55 -16.89 2.26
CA ASN A 49 -1.10 -18.25 2.27
C ASN A 49 -0.07 -19.33 2.64
N SER A 50 1.16 -18.94 3.00
CA SER A 50 2.18 -19.87 3.50
C SER A 50 2.15 -19.95 5.01
N ASP A 51 2.48 -21.13 5.55
CA ASP A 51 2.78 -21.24 6.97
C ASP A 51 4.15 -20.61 7.25
N LEU A 52 4.16 -19.59 8.12
CA LEU A 52 5.37 -18.87 8.52
C LEU A 52 5.61 -19.07 10.03
N PRO A 53 6.31 -20.16 10.43
CA PRO A 53 6.62 -20.40 11.84
C PRO A 53 7.35 -19.22 12.47
N GLY A 54 6.86 -18.78 13.63
CA GLY A 54 7.43 -17.62 14.35
C GLY A 54 6.81 -16.27 13.97
N PHE A 55 5.87 -16.23 13.03
CA PHE A 55 5.08 -15.04 12.73
C PHE A 55 3.63 -15.23 13.20
N ASN A 56 3.06 -14.18 13.77
CA ASN A 56 1.61 -14.14 13.99
C ASN A 56 0.87 -13.66 12.72
N GLN A 57 -0.45 -13.78 12.72
CA GLN A 57 -1.28 -13.44 11.56
C GLN A 57 -1.18 -11.97 11.15
N GLU A 58 -1.12 -11.04 12.11
CA GLU A 58 -0.99 -9.61 11.84
C GLU A 58 0.37 -9.28 11.21
N GLN A 59 1.45 -9.87 11.71
CA GLN A 59 2.81 -9.73 11.21
C GLN A 59 2.93 -10.26 9.78
N GLN A 60 2.35 -11.43 9.51
CA GLN A 60 2.29 -12.02 8.18
C GLN A 60 1.49 -11.13 7.22
N MET A 61 0.34 -10.62 7.65
CA MET A 61 -0.48 -9.73 6.84
C MET A 61 0.22 -8.40 6.55
N LEU A 62 0.92 -7.84 7.54
CA LEU A 62 1.72 -6.63 7.38
C LEU A 62 2.86 -6.87 6.38
N MET A 63 3.59 -7.98 6.51
CA MET A 63 4.67 -8.34 5.59
C MET A 63 4.18 -8.53 4.16
N ALA A 64 3.07 -9.25 3.96
CA ALA A 64 2.44 -9.42 2.66
C ALA A 64 2.00 -8.08 2.06
N THR A 65 1.50 -7.16 2.89
CA THR A 65 1.12 -5.81 2.48
C THR A 65 2.32 -4.98 2.03
N LEU A 66 3.41 -4.99 2.79
CA LEU A 66 4.67 -4.32 2.42
C LEU A 66 5.19 -4.83 1.07
N VAL A 67 5.21 -6.15 0.90
CA VAL A 67 5.63 -6.79 -0.36
C VAL A 67 4.67 -6.47 -1.50
N ARG A 68 3.37 -6.36 -1.26
CA ARG A 68 2.40 -6.04 -2.31
C ARG A 68 2.61 -4.64 -2.90
N TYR A 69 2.98 -3.68 -2.05
CA TYR A 69 3.01 -2.25 -2.41
C TYR A 69 4.44 -1.68 -2.55
N HIS A 70 5.47 -2.53 -2.55
CA HIS A 70 6.87 -2.05 -2.66
C HIS A 70 7.19 -1.35 -4.00
N ARG A 71 6.35 -1.51 -5.04
CA ARG A 71 6.59 -0.94 -6.37
C ARG A 71 5.50 0.07 -6.77
N GLN A 72 5.97 1.24 -7.18
CA GLN A 72 5.20 2.49 -7.36
C GLN A 72 4.10 2.43 -8.44
N SER A 73 4.16 1.47 -9.38
CA SER A 73 3.17 1.36 -10.46
C SER A 73 1.75 1.01 -9.97
N ASP A 74 1.63 0.32 -8.84
CA ASP A 74 0.34 -0.07 -8.27
C ASP A 74 -0.29 1.03 -7.40
N GLN A 75 0.55 1.82 -6.73
CA GLN A 75 0.11 2.98 -5.94
C GLN A 75 -0.38 4.11 -6.86
N ALA A 76 0.33 4.38 -7.95
CA ALA A 76 -0.04 5.40 -8.93
C ALA A 76 -1.37 5.09 -9.64
N ARG A 77 -1.66 3.80 -9.88
CA ARG A 77 -2.94 3.36 -10.47
C ARG A 77 -4.13 3.56 -9.54
N ARG A 78 -3.92 3.44 -8.21
CA ARG A 78 -4.97 3.67 -7.21
C ARG A 78 -5.17 5.14 -6.86
N SER A 79 -4.10 5.94 -6.82
CA SER A 79 -4.25 7.39 -6.60
C SER A 79 -5.05 8.04 -7.72
N ALA A 80 -4.78 7.70 -8.98
CA ALA A 80 -5.56 8.20 -10.12
C ALA A 80 -7.05 7.84 -10.03
N ALA A 81 -7.39 6.62 -9.60
CA ALA A 81 -8.77 6.19 -9.41
C ALA A 81 -9.48 6.96 -8.27
N LEU A 82 -8.77 7.24 -7.17
CA LEU A 82 -9.30 8.03 -6.06
C LEU A 82 -9.50 9.51 -6.43
N TYR A 83 -8.57 10.10 -7.19
CA TYR A 83 -8.70 11.47 -7.71
C TYR A 83 -9.86 11.61 -8.72
N ALA A 84 -10.06 10.62 -9.61
CA ALA A 84 -11.16 10.65 -10.59
C ALA A 84 -12.56 10.58 -9.94
N ILE A 85 -12.69 9.89 -8.81
CA ILE A 85 -13.95 9.86 -8.04
C ILE A 85 -14.21 11.23 -7.39
N GLN A 86 -13.16 11.89 -6.88
CA GLN A 86 -13.26 13.23 -6.32
C GLN A 86 -13.72 14.26 -7.36
N GLU A 87 -13.16 14.20 -8.58
CA GLU A 87 -13.50 15.13 -9.67
C GLU A 87 -14.97 14.99 -10.13
N LYS A 88 -15.45 13.75 -10.29
CA LYS A 88 -16.87 13.50 -10.60
C LYS A 88 -17.80 13.99 -9.49
N ALA A 89 -17.43 13.82 -8.22
CA ALA A 89 -18.22 14.28 -7.09
C ALA A 89 -18.29 15.82 -7.03
N VAL A 90 -17.18 16.52 -7.29
CA VAL A 90 -17.11 17.99 -7.30
C VAL A 90 -17.88 18.57 -8.49
N SER A 91 -17.78 17.97 -9.68
CA SER A 91 -18.54 18.42 -10.85
C SER A 91 -20.05 18.24 -10.67
N ALA A 92 -20.49 17.14 -10.03
CA ALA A 92 -21.89 16.91 -9.74
C ALA A 92 -22.44 17.91 -8.70
N ALA A 93 -21.63 18.23 -7.68
CA ALA A 93 -21.98 19.25 -6.68
C ALA A 93 -22.13 20.65 -7.31
N ASN A 94 -21.24 21.03 -8.22
CA ASN A 94 -21.28 22.35 -8.88
C ASN A 94 -22.42 22.50 -9.90
N SER A 95 -22.93 21.39 -10.48
CA SER A 95 -24.12 21.43 -11.33
C SER A 95 -25.44 21.55 -10.55
N ALA A 96 -25.45 21.23 -9.24
CA ALA A 96 -26.63 21.29 -8.40
C ALA A 96 -26.87 22.66 -7.74
N THR A 97 -25.91 23.60 -7.85
CA THR A 97 -26.00 24.96 -7.29
C THR A 97 -26.30 26.01 -8.37
N ALA A 98 -27.27 25.75 -9.24
CA ALA A 98 -27.86 26.81 -10.07
C ALA A 98 -28.94 27.54 -9.23
N PRO A 99 -28.69 28.76 -8.69
CA PRO A 99 -29.75 29.54 -8.07
C PRO A 99 -30.77 29.93 -9.15
N GLY A 100 -32.05 29.75 -8.83
CA GLY A 100 -33.18 30.01 -9.72
C GLY A 100 -33.07 31.37 -10.42
N ARG A 101 -32.86 31.33 -11.74
CA ARG A 101 -33.35 32.36 -12.64
C ARG A 101 -34.82 32.05 -12.89
N THR A 102 -35.71 32.81 -12.25
CA THR A 102 -36.91 33.45 -12.83
C THR A 102 -37.77 33.98 -11.68
N ALA A 103 -37.60 35.26 -11.38
CA ALA A 103 -38.63 36.10 -10.78
C ALA A 103 -38.55 37.44 -11.54
N GLU A 104 -39.20 37.46 -12.70
CA GLU A 104 -39.75 38.67 -13.33
C GLU A 104 -41.27 38.54 -13.30
#